data_AF-A0ABD5QKP5-F1
#
_entry.id   AF-A0ABD5QKP5-F1
#
_cell.length_a   1.000
_cell.length_b   1.000
_cell.length_c   1.000
_cell.angle_alpha   90.00
_cell.angle_beta   90.00
_cell.angle_gamma   90.00
#
_symmetry.space_group_name_H-M   'P 1'
#
loop_
_entity.id
_entity.type
_entity.pdbx_description
1 polymer ?
#
loop_
_entity_poly.entity_id
_entity_poly.type
_entity_poly.pdbx_seq_one_letter_code
_entity_poly.pdbx_strand_id
1 'polypeptide(L)' 'MNSQPRPSRSTYRCPDCEGDLAATDGTWRCRDCGYVPNHGAD' A
#
# COMPACT_ATOMS: atom_id res chain seq x y z
N MET A 1 -28.98 -3.97 -14.97
CA MET A 1 -27.81 -4.66 -14.37
C MET A 1 -27.03 -3.61 -13.58
N ASN A 2 -26.96 -3.69 -12.25
CA ASN A 2 -26.27 -2.70 -11.42
C ASN A 2 -24.76 -3.02 -11.37
N SER A 3 -23.97 -2.39 -12.24
CA SER A 3 -22.51 -2.42 -12.17
C SER A 3 -22.03 -1.51 -11.03
N GLN A 4 -22.09 -1.99 -9.78
CA GLN A 4 -21.36 -1.33 -8.69
C GLN A 4 -19.86 -1.51 -8.99
N PRO A 5 -19.07 -0.43 -9.18
CA PRO A 5 -17.63 -0.55 -9.28
C PRO A 5 -17.15 -1.12 -7.94
N ARG A 6 -16.67 -2.36 -7.98
CA ARG A 6 -16.06 -3.03 -6.82
C ARG A 6 -14.99 -2.07 -6.28
N PRO A 7 -14.93 -1.78 -4.97
CA PRO A 7 -13.93 -0.88 -4.44
C PRO A 7 -12.58 -1.39 -4.92
N SER A 8 -11.93 -0.58 -5.76
CA SER A 8 -10.62 -0.86 -6.32
C SER A 8 -9.74 -1.16 -5.14
N ARG A 9 -9.40 -2.45 -4.98
CA ARG A 9 -8.53 -2.96 -3.91
C ARG A 9 -7.38 -1.98 -3.81
N SER A 10 -7.37 -1.15 -2.77
CA SER A 10 -6.42 -0.06 -2.64
C SER A 10 -5.04 -0.68 -2.55
N THR A 11 -4.38 -0.80 -3.69
CA THR A 11 -3.01 -1.26 -3.76
C THR A 11 -2.21 -0.21 -3.00
N TYR A 12 -1.73 -0.60 -1.82
CA TYR A 12 -0.86 0.26 -1.02
C TYR A 12 0.44 0.42 -1.82
N ARG A 13 0.55 1.55 -2.53
CA ARG A 13 1.74 1.88 -3.34
C ARG A 13 2.70 2.74 -2.53
N CYS A 14 3.98 2.50 -2.76
CA CYS A 14 5.05 3.30 -2.21
C CYS A 14 5.08 4.69 -2.89
N PRO A 15 5.09 5.80 -2.14
CA PRO A 15 5.19 7.14 -2.72
C PRO A 15 6.57 7.46 -3.30
N ASP A 16 7.60 6.72 -2.92
CA ASP A 16 8.98 6.96 -3.35
C ASP A 16 9.30 6.30 -4.70
N CYS A 17 8.95 5.02 -4.84
CA CYS A 17 9.31 4.20 -5.99
C CYS A 17 8.09 3.62 -6.75
N GLU A 18 6.86 3.99 -6.37
CA GLU A 18 5.59 3.44 -6.90
C GLU A 18 5.42 1.91 -6.77
N GLY A 19 6.37 1.24 -6.12
CA GLY A 19 6.36 -0.19 -5.87
C GLY A 19 5.27 -0.63 -4.89
N ASP A 20 5.04 -1.93 -4.83
CA ASP A 20 4.03 -2.53 -3.95
C ASP A 20 4.52 -2.55 -2.49
N LEU A 21 3.70 -2.05 -1.57
CA LEU A 21 3.94 -2.17 -0.14
C LEU A 21 3.37 -3.50 0.34
N ALA A 22 4.20 -4.29 1.00
CA ALA A 22 3.79 -5.53 1.62
C ALA A 22 3.87 -5.40 3.15
N ALA A 23 2.87 -5.93 3.85
CA ALA A 23 2.95 -6.13 5.28
C ALA A 23 3.95 -7.25 5.58
N THR A 24 5.13 -6.89 6.11
CA THR A 24 6.18 -7.81 6.53
C THR A 24 6.41 -7.60 8.03
N ASP A 25 6.31 -8.67 8.83
CA ASP A 25 6.55 -8.61 10.28
C ASP A 25 5.64 -7.61 11.03
N GLY A 26 4.37 -7.50 10.61
CA GLY A 26 3.42 -6.54 11.17
C GLY A 26 3.64 -5.08 10.77
N THR A 27 4.64 -4.81 9.91
CA THR A 27 4.95 -3.47 9.40
C THR A 27 4.77 -3.40 7.90
N TRP A 28 4.17 -2.32 7.39
CA TRP A 28 4.10 -2.08 5.95
C TRP A 28 5.47 -1.65 5.44
N ARG A 29 6.02 -2.36 4.45
CA ARG A 29 7.30 -2.03 3.84
C ARG A 29 7.28 -2.26 2.33
N CYS A 30 7.88 -1.34 1.58
CA CYS A 30 8.02 -1.49 0.14
C CYS A 30 9.01 -2.61 -0.18
N ARG A 31 8.61 -3.50 -1.08
CA ARG A 31 9.46 -4.62 -1.51
C ARG A 31 10.59 -4.19 -2.44
N ASP A 32 10.45 -3.02 -3.07
CA ASP A 32 11.36 -2.51 -4.09
C ASP A 32 12.43 -1.59 -3.47
N CYS A 33 12.03 -0.41 -3.00
CA CYS A 33 12.94 0.57 -2.41
C CYS A 33 13.10 0.45 -0.87
N GLY A 34 12.34 -0.43 -0.22
CA GLY A 34 12.44 -0.63 1.24
C GLY A 34 11.78 0.44 2.11
N TYR A 35 11.07 1.40 1.52
CA TYR A 35 10.32 2.46 2.20
C TYR A 35 9.34 1.88 3.25
N VAL A 36 9.34 2.44 4.45
CA VAL A 36 8.44 2.05 5.55
C VAL A 36 7.54 3.25 5.86
N PRO A 37 6.26 3.24 5.45
CA PRO A 37 5.31 4.26 5.90
C PRO A 37 5.18 4.22 7.42
N ASN A 38 5.52 5.33 8.07
CA ASN A 38 5.24 5.49 9.50
C ASN A 38 3.74 5.74 9.66
N HIS A 39 3.00 4.74 10.13
CA HIS A 39 1.56 4.83 10.45
C HIS A 39 1.24 5.78 11.63
N GLY A 40 2.20 6.61 12.05
CA GLY A 40 2.13 7.51 13.20
C GLY A 40 2.13 8.98 12.81
N ALA A 41 1.23 9.37 11.91
CA ALA A 41 0.85 10.77 11.75
C ALA A 41 -0.69 10.85 11.79
N ASP A 42 -1.17 11.36 12.93
CA ASP A 42 -2.50 11.91 13.31
C ASP A 42 -3.64 11.84 12.27
#